data_AF-A0A955L7A4-F1
#
_entry.id   AF-A0A955L7A4-F1
#
_cell.length_a   1.000
_cell.length_b   1.000
_cell.length_c   1.000
_cell.angle_alpha   90.00
_cell.angle_beta   90.00
_cell.angle_gamma   90.00
#
_symmetry.space_group_name_H-M   'P 1'
#
loop_
_entity.id
_entity.type
_entity.pdbx_description
1 polymer ?
#
loop_
_entity_poly.entity_id
_entity_poly.type
_entity_poly.pdbx_seq_one_letter_code
_entity_poly.pdbx_strand_id
1 'polypeptide(L)'
;ISLFFNAKKPGENELDSVDMKFLYKEGFERILPEAYESILSEIFKRDKTNFLTTKELEAAWKFVDQIHEYWNTHNNLKYYPAGTNQLV
;
A
#
# COMPACT_ATOMS: atom_id res chain seq x y z
N ILE A 1 6.81 4.10 8.70
CA ILE A 1 5.98 3.11 9.44
C ILE A 1 5.50 3.82 10.70
N SER A 2 4.21 3.73 11.01
CA SER A 2 3.65 4.30 12.25
C SER A 2 2.95 3.19 13.02
N LEU A 3 3.25 3.08 14.30
CA LEU A 3 2.61 2.14 15.21
C LEU A 3 1.94 2.93 16.34
N PHE A 4 0.64 2.72 16.49
CA PHE A 4 -0.14 3.28 17.58
C PHE A 4 -0.36 2.20 18.64
N PHE A 5 0.00 2.49 19.89
CA PHE A 5 -0.28 1.61 21.02
C PHE A 5 -0.53 2.42 22.28
N ASN A 6 -1.31 1.85 23.19
CA ASN A 6 -1.63 2.48 24.46
C ASN A 6 -0.46 2.30 25.44
N ALA A 7 0.04 3.38 26.00
CA ALA A 7 1.05 3.37 27.04
C ALA A 7 0.55 4.12 28.28
N LYS A 8 1.07 3.74 29.45
CA LYS A 8 0.78 4.47 30.68
C LYS A 8 1.38 5.87 30.57
N LYS A 9 0.57 6.89 30.85
CA LYS A 9 1.04 8.28 30.90
C LYS A 9 1.97 8.48 32.10
N PRO A 10 3.20 9.01 31.91
CA PRO A 10 4.10 9.28 33.03
C PRO A 10 3.46 10.27 34.01
N GLY A 11 3.30 9.87 35.27
CA GLY A 11 2.74 10.71 36.35
C GLY A 11 1.25 10.51 36.65
N GLU A 12 0.49 9.81 35.80
CA GLU A 12 -0.93 9.50 36.00
C GLU A 12 -1.19 7.99 35.85
N ASN A 13 -2.34 7.49 36.31
CA ASN A 13 -2.74 6.09 36.14
C ASN A 13 -3.63 5.85 34.91
N GLU A 14 -3.63 6.80 33.97
CA GLU A 14 -4.40 6.73 32.73
C GLU A 14 -3.53 6.19 31.58
N LEU A 15 -4.19 5.52 30.63
CA LEU A 15 -3.58 5.05 29.38
C LEU A 15 -3.83 6.07 28.28
N ASP A 16 -2.79 6.38 27.50
CA ASP A 16 -2.88 7.28 26.35
C ASP A 16 -2.31 6.61 25.09
N SER A 17 -2.82 6.99 23.92
CA SER A 17 -2.38 6.45 22.64
C SER A 17 -1.10 7.15 22.21
N VAL A 18 0.01 6.41 22.16
CA VAL A 18 1.31 6.91 21.73
C VAL A 18 1.57 6.50 20.29
N ASP A 19 2.05 7.46 19.51
CA ASP A 19 2.46 7.27 18.12
C ASP A 19 3.98 7.05 18.06
N MET A 20 4.39 5.84 17.66
CA MET A 20 5.77 5.55 17.32
C MET A 20 5.95 5.65 15.81
N LYS A 21 6.67 6.70 15.38
CA LYS A 21 7.00 6.95 13.99
C LYS A 21 8.41 6.46 13.68
N PHE A 22 8.51 5.60 12.67
CA PHE A 22 9.77 5.23 12.03
C PHE A 22 9.81 5.83 10.63
N LEU A 23 10.72 6.79 10.42
CA LEU A 23 10.95 7.47 9.16
C LEU A 23 12.26 6.97 8.55
N TYR A 24 12.17 6.33 7.37
CA TYR A 24 13.34 5.78 6.67
C TYR A 24 14.44 6.82 6.42
N LYS A 25 14.04 8.07 6.14
CA LYS A 25 14.95 9.19 5.88
C LYS A 25 15.76 9.62 7.13
N GLU A 26 15.21 9.40 8.32
CA GLU A 26 15.89 9.75 9.58
C GLU A 26 16.76 8.60 10.09
N GLY A 27 16.38 7.34 9.78
CA GLY A 27 17.10 6.15 10.23
C GLY A 27 18.27 5.71 9.33
N PHE A 28 18.31 6.12 8.07
CA PHE A 28 19.34 5.69 7.11
C PHE A 28 19.82 6.84 6.22
N GLU A 29 21.14 6.97 6.05
CA GLU A 29 21.77 7.98 5.17
C GLU A 29 21.81 7.56 3.68
N ARG A 30 21.07 6.51 3.28
CA ARG A 30 21.08 6.01 1.89
C ARG A 30 19.84 6.44 1.13
N ILE A 31 20.05 6.81 -0.13
CA ILE A 31 18.98 6.99 -1.11
C ILE A 31 18.37 5.61 -1.36
N LEU A 32 17.06 5.51 -1.20
CA LEU A 32 16.32 4.32 -1.58
C LEU A 32 16.35 4.20 -3.11
N PRO A 33 16.74 3.04 -3.67
CA PRO A 33 16.77 2.86 -5.12
C PRO A 33 15.38 3.07 -5.71
N GLU A 34 15.33 3.61 -6.92
CA GLU A 34 14.06 3.79 -7.61
C GLU A 34 13.42 2.41 -7.92
N ALA A 35 12.10 2.39 -8.09
CA ALA A 35 11.36 1.15 -8.33
C ALA A 35 11.94 0.34 -9.51
N TYR A 36 12.32 1.01 -10.61
CA TYR A 36 12.91 0.35 -11.76
C TYR A 36 14.35 -0.12 -11.55
N GLU A 37 15.16 0.61 -10.78
CA GLU A 37 16.54 0.20 -10.46
C GLU A 37 16.55 -1.10 -9.68
N SER A 38 15.63 -1.25 -8.73
CA SER A 38 15.47 -2.46 -7.92
C SER A 38 15.07 -3.66 -8.79
N ILE A 39 14.08 -3.48 -9.67
CA ILE A 39 13.62 -4.52 -10.61
C ILE A 39 14.75 -4.97 -11.53
N LEU A 40 15.49 -4.03 -12.13
CA LEU A 40 16.61 -4.35 -13.02
C LEU A 40 17.72 -5.11 -12.27
N SER A 41 18.05 -4.69 -11.04
CA SER A 41 19.00 -5.39 -10.17
C SER A 41 18.59 -6.84 -9.92
N GLU A 42 17.30 -7.12 -9.75
CA GLU A 42 16.78 -8.47 -9.52
C GLU A 42 16.84 -9.36 -10.76
N ILE A 43 16.63 -8.80 -11.95
CA ILE A 43 16.83 -9.50 -13.23
C ILE A 43 18.28 -9.99 -13.33
N PHE A 44 19.26 -9.14 -13.00
CA PHE A 44 20.68 -9.53 -13.02
C PHE A 44 21.00 -10.61 -11.98
N LYS A 45 20.36 -10.56 -10.81
CA LYS A 45 20.49 -11.57 -9.76
C LYS A 45 19.76 -12.88 -10.06
N ARG A 46 18.98 -12.93 -11.15
CA ARG A 46 18.09 -14.05 -11.52
C ARG A 46 17.11 -14.43 -10.41
N ASP A 47 16.78 -13.48 -9.55
CA ASP A 47 15.79 -13.65 -8.50
C ASP A 47 14.42 -13.24 -9.04
N LYS A 48 13.40 -14.07 -8.80
CA LYS A 48 12.05 -13.88 -9.32
C LYS A 48 11.03 -13.54 -8.23
N THR A 49 11.44 -13.34 -6.98
CA THR A 49 10.51 -13.15 -5.86
C THR A 49 9.59 -11.93 -6.01
N ASN A 50 10.04 -10.84 -6.62
CA ASN A 50 9.19 -9.65 -6.83
C ASN A 50 8.48 -9.62 -8.19
N PHE A 51 8.52 -10.72 -8.96
CA PHE A 51 7.79 -10.85 -10.20
C PHE A 51 6.53 -11.68 -10.00
N LEU A 52 5.43 -11.22 -10.60
CA LEU A 52 4.18 -11.97 -10.61
C LEU A 52 4.33 -13.27 -11.39
N THR A 53 3.78 -14.35 -10.83
CA THR A 53 3.67 -15.63 -11.54
C THR A 53 2.42 -15.63 -12.43
N THR A 54 2.44 -16.38 -13.55
CA THR A 54 1.28 -16.50 -14.46
C THR A 54 -0.03 -16.85 -13.73
N LYS A 55 0.02 -17.77 -12.76
CA LYS A 55 -1.14 -18.16 -11.96
C LYS A 55 -1.70 -17.02 -11.10
N GLU A 56 -0.83 -16.19 -10.54
CA GLU A 56 -1.24 -15.03 -9.73
C GLU A 56 -1.90 -13.98 -10.63
N LEU A 57 -1.33 -13.77 -11.82
CA LEU A 57 -1.88 -12.87 -12.83
C LEU A 57 -3.28 -13.33 -13.29
N GLU A 58 -3.45 -14.62 -13.60
CA GLU A 58 -4.75 -15.19 -13.98
C GLU A 58 -5.79 -15.06 -12.85
N ALA A 59 -5.38 -15.27 -11.60
CA ALA A 59 -6.26 -15.12 -10.45
C ALA A 59 -6.68 -13.66 -10.24
N ALA A 60 -5.77 -12.70 -10.42
CA ALA A 60 -6.05 -11.28 -10.35
C ALA A 60 -7.04 -10.84 -11.44
N TRP A 61 -6.83 -11.29 -12.68
CA TRP A 61 -7.75 -11.01 -13.79
C TRP A 61 -9.13 -11.60 -13.56
N LYS A 62 -9.22 -12.86 -13.11
CA LYS A 62 -10.50 -13.50 -12.77
C LYS A 62 -11.32 -12.69 -11.76
N PHE A 63 -10.67 -11.98 -10.84
CA PHE A 63 -11.34 -11.10 -9.90
C PHE A 63 -11.80 -9.79 -10.55
N VAL A 64 -10.93 -9.13 -11.31
CA VAL A 64 -11.23 -7.85 -11.97
C VAL A 64 -12.29 -8.00 -13.05
N ASP A 65 -12.27 -9.11 -13.81
CA ASP A 65 -13.21 -9.37 -14.90
C ASP A 65 -14.66 -9.38 -14.42
N GLN A 66 -14.94 -9.95 -13.24
CA GLN A 66 -16.29 -9.97 -12.66
C GLN A 66 -16.80 -8.55 -12.36
N ILE A 67 -15.93 -7.67 -11.86
CA ILE A 67 -16.27 -6.26 -11.58
C ILE A 67 -16.52 -5.53 -12.90
N HIS A 68 -15.67 -5.78 -13.90
CA HIS A 68 -15.78 -5.17 -15.21
C HIS A 68 -17.07 -5.59 -15.95
N GLU A 69 -17.44 -6.88 -15.91
CA GLU A 69 -18.71 -7.37 -16.46
C GLU A 69 -19.92 -6.72 -15.77
N TYR A 70 -19.86 -6.55 -14.44
CA TYR A 70 -20.90 -5.87 -13.69
C TYR A 70 -21.04 -4.40 -14.12
N TRP A 71 -19.93 -3.65 -14.25
CA TRP A 71 -19.97 -2.25 -14.69
C TRP A 71 -20.44 -2.07 -16.14
N ASN A 72 -20.16 -3.03 -17.03
CA ASN A 72 -20.67 -2.97 -18.41
C ASN A 72 -22.19 -3.13 -18.51
N THR A 73 -22.80 -3.80 -17.53
CA THR A 73 -24.25 -4.02 -17.48
C THR A 73 -24.98 -3.03 -16.58
N HIS A 74 -24.30 -2.44 -15.60
CA HIS A 74 -24.85 -1.51 -14.62
C HIS A 74 -24.02 -0.22 -14.57
N ASN A 75 -24.56 0.87 -15.12
CA ASN A 75 -23.87 2.16 -15.13
C ASN A 75 -24.23 3.02 -13.90
N ASN A 76 -23.56 2.78 -12.77
CA ASN A 76 -23.74 3.54 -11.52
C ASN A 76 -22.52 4.43 -11.18
N LEU A 77 -21.98 5.14 -12.17
CA LEU A 77 -20.86 6.05 -11.98
C LEU A 77 -21.15 7.09 -10.89
N LYS A 78 -20.19 7.24 -9.97
CA LYS A 78 -20.23 8.22 -8.89
C LYS A 78 -19.23 9.33 -9.19
N TYR A 79 -19.70 10.58 -9.09
CA TYR A 79 -18.87 11.75 -9.29
C TYR A 79 -18.43 12.30 -7.94
N TYR A 80 -17.20 12.81 -7.89
CA TYR A 80 -16.67 13.49 -6.73
C TYR A 80 -15.89 14.74 -7.16
N PRO A 81 -15.95 15.84 -6.41
CA PRO A 81 -15.13 17.01 -6.66
C PRO A 81 -13.63 16.71 -6.50
N ALA A 82 -12.80 17.33 -7.33
CA ALA A 82 -11.35 17.20 -7.24
C ALA A 82 -10.84 17.62 -5.84
N GLY A 83 -9.98 16.80 -5.25
CA GLY A 83 -9.40 17.04 -3.92
C GLY A 83 -10.28 16.64 -2.72
N THR A 84 -11.45 16.03 -2.96
CA THR A 84 -12.30 15.48 -1.88
C THR A 84 -12.09 13.98 -1.71
N ASN A 85 -12.18 13.51 -0.46
CA ASN A 85 -11.98 12.11 -0.07
C ASN A 85 -13.28 11.28 -0.01
N GLN A 86 -14.38 11.76 -0.60
CA GLN A 86 -15.67 11.04 -0.55
C GLN A 86 -16.47 11.17 -1.85
N LEU A 87 -17.20 10.09 -2.17
CA LEU A 87 -18.20 10.00 -3.23
C LEU A 87 -19.46 10.79 -2.80
N VAL A 88 -20.04 11.58 -3.69
CA VAL A 88 -21.38 12.17 -3.51
C VAL A 88 -22.45 11.20 -4.06
#